data_AF-A0A926V312-F1
#
_entry.id   AF-A0A926V312-F1
#
_cell.length_a   1.000
_cell.length_b   1.000
_cell.length_c   1.000
_cell.angle_alpha   90.00
_cell.angle_beta   90.00
_cell.angle_gamma   90.00
#
_symmetry.space_group_name_H-M   'P 1'
#
loop_
_entity.id
_entity.type
_entity.pdbx_description
1 polymer ?
#
loop_
_entity_poly.entity_id
_entity_poly.type
_entity_poly.pdbx_seq_one_letter_code
_entity_poly.pdbx_strand_id
1 'polypeptide(L)' 'MSSDSVAVKLSASYILVMLLPQIPVDELIDHILAVRRISRHEQDYVMSMLLAKQRLSDKERIQVNQIYDGLRSGRIRVVD' A
#
# COMPACT_ATOMS: atom_id res chain seq x y z
N MET A 1 27.95 -14.73 -4.31
CA MET A 1 26.72 -14.39 -3.56
C MET A 1 25.59 -15.16 -4.21
N SER A 2 25.02 -16.13 -3.49
CA SER A 2 24.17 -17.19 -4.04
C SER A 2 22.80 -16.68 -4.49
N SER A 3 22.44 -16.97 -5.74
CA SER A 3 21.14 -16.69 -6.37
C SER A 3 19.95 -17.32 -5.61
N ASP A 4 20.21 -18.32 -4.77
CA ASP A 4 19.18 -18.99 -3.95
C ASP A 4 18.63 -18.06 -2.86
N SER A 5 19.43 -17.12 -2.38
CA SER A 5 19.04 -16.24 -1.28
C SER A 5 18.01 -15.18 -1.70
N VAL A 6 17.91 -14.87 -2.99
CA VAL A 6 16.93 -13.90 -3.54
C VAL A 6 15.59 -14.59 -3.79
N ALA A 7 15.60 -15.82 -4.30
CA ALA A 7 14.38 -16.60 -4.57
C ALA A 7 13.63 -16.97 -3.28
N VAL A 8 14.34 -17.37 -2.23
CA VAL A 8 13.73 -17.70 -0.92
C VAL A 8 13.15 -16.46 -0.25
N LYS A 9 13.80 -15.30 -0.38
CA LYS A 9 13.33 -14.03 0.19
C LYS A 9 12.08 -13.52 -0.54
N LEU A 10 12.02 -13.67 -1.87
CA LEU A 10 10.83 -13.35 -2.67
C LEU A 10 9.64 -14.26 -2.35
N SER A 11 9.87 -15.56 -2.14
CA SER A 11 8.82 -16.51 -1.75
C SER A 11 8.26 -16.22 -0.35
N ALA A 12 9.13 -15.95 0.63
CA ALA A 12 8.71 -15.62 2.00
C ALA A 12 8.00 -14.25 2.09
N SER A 13 8.44 -13.25 1.32
CA SER A 13 7.75 -11.95 1.22
C SER A 13 6.36 -12.09 0.60
N TYR A 14 6.16 -12.96 -0.39
CA TYR A 14 4.83 -13.22 -0.97
C TYR A 14 3.91 -13.98 -0.01
N ILE A 15 4.45 -14.94 0.76
CA ILE A 15 3.69 -15.71 1.76
C ILE A 15 3.26 -14.81 2.92
N LEU A 16 4.14 -13.90 3.38
CA LEU A 16 3.81 -12.93 4.43
C LEU A 16 2.73 -11.93 3.97
N VAL A 17 2.78 -11.48 2.71
CA VAL A 17 1.75 -10.63 2.08
C VAL A 17 0.41 -11.37 1.95
N MET A 18 0.40 -12.69 1.73
CA MET A 18 -0.83 -13.51 1.70
C MET A 18 -1.45 -13.77 3.09
N LEU A 19 -0.69 -13.64 4.17
CA LEU A 19 -1.13 -13.90 5.56
C LEU A 19 -1.64 -12.65 6.28
N LEU A 20 -1.42 -11.46 5.72
CA LEU A 20 -2.11 -10.26 6.18
C LEU A 20 -3.59 -10.37 5.79
N PRO A 21 -4.54 -9.98 6.66
CA PRO A 21 -5.92 -9.86 6.23
C PRO A 21 -5.91 -9.02 4.96
N GLN A 22 -6.49 -9.56 3.87
CA GLN A 22 -6.61 -8.86 2.60
C GLN A 22 -7.65 -7.75 2.79
N ILE A 23 -7.28 -6.73 3.56
CA ILE A 23 -8.06 -5.52 3.72
C ILE A 23 -8.19 -4.97 2.30
N PRO A 24 -9.42 -4.85 1.78
CA PRO A 24 -9.65 -4.22 0.50
C PRO A 24 -8.95 -2.86 0.49
N VAL A 25 -8.25 -2.55 -0.60
CA VAL A 25 -7.49 -1.30 -0.75
C VAL A 25 -8.34 -0.10 -0.33
N ASP A 26 -9.62 -0.07 -0.71
CA ASP A 26 -10.55 0.99 -0.34
C ASP A 26 -10.68 1.16 1.19
N GLU A 27 -10.77 0.08 1.95
CA GLU A 27 -10.93 0.10 3.41
C GLU A 27 -9.64 0.56 4.11
N LEU A 28 -8.47 0.17 3.57
CA LEU A 28 -7.19 0.67 4.05
C LEU A 28 -7.03 2.17 3.77
N ILE A 29 -7.45 2.64 2.59
CA ILE A 29 -7.41 4.07 2.25
C ILE A 29 -8.33 4.87 3.19
N ASP A 30 -9.55 4.38 3.42
CA ASP A 30 -10.49 5.03 4.34
C ASP A 30 -9.91 5.09 5.77
N HIS A 31 -9.24 4.03 6.21
CA HIS A 31 -8.53 4.02 7.49
C HIS A 31 -7.44 5.11 7.55
N ILE A 32 -6.55 5.18 6.55
CA ILE A 32 -5.47 6.16 6.46
C ILE A 32 -6.01 7.60 6.51
N LEU A 33 -7.09 7.87 5.77
CA LEU A 33 -7.73 9.18 5.76
C LEU A 33 -8.35 9.53 7.11
N ALA A 34 -8.92 8.56 7.82
CA ALA A 34 -9.49 8.74 9.15
C ALA A 34 -8.42 9.00 10.22
N VAL A 35 -7.35 8.20 10.25
CA VAL A 35 -6.29 8.32 11.26
C VAL A 35 -5.23 9.36 10.90
N ARG A 36 -5.23 9.85 9.66
CA ARG A 36 -4.28 10.82 9.09
C ARG A 36 -2.81 10.41 9.24
N ARG A 37 -2.60 9.10 9.27
CA ARG A 37 -1.29 8.46 9.41
C ARG A 37 -1.24 7.33 8.40
N ILE A 38 -0.05 7.13 7.83
CA ILE A 38 0.23 6.01 6.96
C ILE A 38 1.62 5.49 7.29
N SER A 39 1.76 4.19 7.33
CA SER A 39 3.06 3.54 7.40
C SER A 39 3.72 3.40 6.05
N ARG A 40 5.05 3.31 6.00
CA ARG A 40 5.74 2.97 4.74
C ARG A 40 5.26 1.63 4.21
N HIS A 41 4.96 0.70 5.11
CA HIS A 41 4.42 -0.59 4.74
C HIS A 41 3.03 -0.49 4.11
N GLU A 42 2.11 0.29 4.69
CA GLU A 42 0.79 0.54 4.11
C GLU A 42 0.89 1.30 2.78
N GLN A 43 1.81 2.27 2.68
CA GLN A 43 2.08 2.97 1.44
C GLN A 43 2.53 2.02 0.33
N ASP A 44 3.52 1.17 0.61
CA ASP A 44 4.04 0.18 -0.33
C ASP A 44 2.96 -0.85 -0.72
N TYR A 45 2.14 -1.27 0.25
CA TYR A 45 1.02 -2.17 0.00
C TYR A 45 -0.01 -1.54 -0.94
N VAL A 46 -0.48 -0.32 -0.65
CA VAL A 46 -1.42 0.42 -1.50
C VAL A 46 -0.85 0.59 -2.90
N MET A 47 0.41 1.00 -3.04
CA MET A 47 1.06 1.16 -4.33
C MET A 47 1.18 -0.16 -5.10
N SER A 48 1.60 -1.25 -4.44
CA SER A 48 1.74 -2.56 -5.08
C SER A 48 0.41 -3.09 -5.60
N MET A 49 -0.69 -2.89 -4.86
CA MET A 49 -2.03 -3.29 -5.25
C MET A 49 -2.55 -2.47 -6.44
N LEU A 50 -2.29 -1.16 -6.45
CA LEU A 50 -2.72 -0.28 -7.54
C LEU A 50 -1.93 -0.53 -8.83
N LEU A 51 -0.62 -0.80 -8.73
CA LEU A 51 0.23 -1.12 -9.87
C LEU A 51 -0.06 -2.51 -10.45
N ALA A 52 -0.57 -3.44 -9.63
CA ALA A 52 -1.01 -4.76 -10.09
C ALA A 52 -2.31 -4.71 -10.91
N LYS A 53 -3.09 -3.62 -10.84
CA LYS A 53 -4.32 -3.46 -11.62
C LYS A 53 -4.01 -2.99 -13.04
N GLN A 54 -4.59 -3.68 -14.04
CA GLN A 54 -4.51 -3.24 -15.44
C GLN A 54 -5.18 -1.87 -15.68
N ARG A 55 -6.21 -1.54 -14.89
CA ARG A 55 -6.88 -0.24 -14.96
C ARG A 55 -7.45 0.12 -13.58
N LEU A 56 -7.17 1.35 -13.15
CA LEU A 56 -7.80 1.95 -11.98
C LEU A 56 -9.20 2.44 -12.32
N SER A 57 -10.15 2.20 -11.43
CA SER A 57 -11.47 2.86 -11.46
C SER A 57 -11.36 4.34 -11.11
N ASP A 58 -12.39 5.12 -11.45
CA ASP A 58 -12.41 6.55 -11.11
C ASP A 58 -12.41 6.77 -9.59
N LYS A 59 -13.09 5.89 -8.84
CA LYS A 59 -13.09 5.90 -7.37
C LYS A 59 -11.68 5.71 -6.81
N GLU A 60 -10.95 4.72 -7.30
CA GLU A 60 -9.58 4.42 -6.86
C GLU A 60 -8.63 5.57 -7.20
N ARG A 61 -8.78 6.19 -8.38
CA ARG A 61 -8.00 7.38 -8.76
C ARG A 61 -8.23 8.54 -7.80
N ILE A 62 -9.48 8.80 -7.43
CA ILE A 62 -9.84 9.85 -6.46
C ILE A 62 -9.19 9.55 -5.10
N GLN A 63 -9.31 8.32 -4.63
CA GLN A 63 -8.76 7.88 -3.34
C GLN A 63 -7.23 7.99 -3.27
N VAL A 64 -6.53 7.62 -4.34
CA VAL A 64 -5.07 7.79 -4.45
C VAL A 64 -4.67 9.25 -4.42
N ASN A 65 -5.38 10.10 -5.17
CA ASN A 65 -5.11 11.54 -5.19
C ASN A 65 -5.32 12.16 -3.80
N GLN A 66 -6.33 11.72 -3.05
CA GLN A 66 -6.57 12.20 -1.68
C GLN A 66 -5.41 11.85 -0.73
N ILE A 67 -4.86 10.64 -0.81
CA ILE A 67 -3.68 10.26 -0.03
C ILE A 67 -2.48 11.11 -0.44
N TYR A 68 -2.22 11.24 -1.75
CA TYR A 68 -1.11 12.02 -2.28
C TYR A 68 -1.19 13.49 -1.84
N ASP A 69 -2.35 14.12 -1.98
CA ASP A 69 -2.58 15.50 -1.56
C ASP A 69 -2.47 15.64 -0.04
N GLY A 70 -2.96 14.64 0.71
CA GLY A 70 -2.84 14.57 2.16
C GLY A 70 -1.37 14.53 2.61
N LEU A 71 -0.54 13.71 1.97
CA LEU A 71 0.89 13.63 2.22
C LEU A 71 1.61 14.92 1.82
N ARG A 72 1.36 15.42 0.61
CA ARG A 72 1.99 16.64 0.08
C ARG A 72 1.68 17.89 0.91
N SER A 73 0.46 17.98 1.43
CA SER A 73 0.03 19.09 2.29
C SER A 73 0.38 18.89 3.79
N GLY A 74 0.98 17.76 4.16
CA GLY A 74 1.29 17.43 5.55
C GLY A 74 0.07 17.12 6.43
N ARG A 75 -1.11 16.96 5.82
CA ARG A 75 -2.35 16.53 6.50
C ARG A 75 -2.33 15.06 6.88
N ILE A 76 -1.61 14.24 6.12
CA ILE A 76 -1.28 12.86 6.43
C ILE A 76 0.21 12.82 6.75
N ARG A 77 0.59 12.14 7.82
CA ARG A 77 1.99 11.94 8.20
C ARG A 77 2.40 10.50 8.00
N VAL A 78 3.62 10.31 7.50
CA VAL A 78 4.30 9.02 7.57
C VAL A 78 4.86 8.87 8.98
N VAL A 79 4.54 7.80 9.70
CA VAL A 79 4.78 7.70 11.15
C VAL A 79 5.81 6.66 11.59
N ASP A 80 6.53 6.06 10.63
CA ASP A 80 7.42 4.92 10.84
C ASP A 80 8.62 4.91 9.86
#